data_AF-A0A085F8F6-F1
#
_entry.id   AF-A0A085F8F6-F1
#
_cell.length_a   1.000
_cell.length_b   1.000
_cell.length_c   1.000
_cell.angle_alpha   90.00
_cell.angle_beta   90.00
_cell.angle_gamma   90.00
#
_symmetry.space_group_name_H-M   'P 1'
#
loop_
_entity.id
_entity.type
_entity.pdbx_description
1 polymer ?
#
loop_
_entity_poly.entity_id
_entity_poly.type
_entity_poly.pdbx_seq_one_letter_code
_entity_poly.pdbx_strand_id
1 'polypeptide(L)' 'MDETNVTDVLPPSFGGRLRTEAYYTKTSNVIRILRGRSSLRIISQHLNSQGFTTPTGLPFTRDRLARYIKSNKI' A
#
# COMPACT_ATOMS: atom_id res chain seq x y z
N MET A 1 23.03 -14.86 18.35
CA MET A 1 22.41 -13.84 17.48
C MET A 1 21.08 -14.45 17.12
N ASP A 2 20.06 -14.26 17.96
CA ASP A 2 18.86 -15.09 17.91
C ASP A 2 17.60 -14.25 18.08
N GLU A 3 16.77 -14.35 17.03
CA GLU A 3 15.31 -14.36 17.01
C GLU A 3 14.54 -13.47 17.99
N THR A 4 14.06 -12.33 17.47
CA THR A 4 12.72 -11.83 17.85
C THR A 4 11.97 -11.40 16.59
N ASN A 5 11.41 -12.40 15.91
CA ASN A 5 10.37 -12.24 14.90
C ASN A 5 9.09 -11.75 15.60
N VAL A 6 8.94 -10.42 15.72
CA VAL A 6 7.72 -9.78 16.21
C VAL A 6 6.61 -9.91 15.18
N THR A 7 5.93 -11.05 15.18
CA THR A 7 4.61 -11.20 14.54
C THR A 7 3.56 -10.53 15.41
N ASP A 8 3.35 -9.23 15.17
CA ASP A 8 2.19 -8.50 15.66
C ASP A 8 0.94 -8.98 14.91
N VAL A 9 0.35 -10.08 15.38
CA VAL A 9 -0.89 -10.65 14.80
C VAL A 9 -2.07 -10.18 15.64
N LEU A 10 -2.36 -8.87 15.61
CA LEU A 10 -3.61 -8.35 16.15
C LEU A 10 -4.81 -9.00 15.41
N PRO A 11 -5.89 -9.42 16.09
CA PRO A 11 -7.04 -10.10 15.48
C PRO A 11 -7.91 -9.18 14.59
N PRO A 12 -8.65 -9.73 13.60
CA PRO A 12 -9.67 -9.01 12.83
C PRO A 12 -10.81 -8.44 13.65
N SER A 13 -10.65 -7.19 14.10
CA SER A 13 -11.78 -6.36 14.48
C SER A 13 -12.73 -6.21 13.30
N PHE A 14 -13.98 -6.63 13.54
CA PHE A 14 -15.10 -6.56 12.61
C PHE A 14 -15.33 -5.11 12.15
N GLY A 15 -15.48 -4.92 10.83
CA GLY A 15 -15.60 -3.60 10.20
C GLY A 15 -14.31 -3.14 9.52
N GLY A 16 -13.99 -3.79 8.38
CA GLY A 16 -12.98 -3.38 7.40
C GLY A 16 -11.74 -2.69 7.98
N ARG A 17 -10.84 -3.47 8.61
CA ARG A 17 -9.63 -2.93 9.23
C ARG A 17 -8.90 -1.97 8.28
N LEU A 18 -8.88 -0.70 8.66
CA LEU A 18 -7.91 0.24 8.13
C LEU A 18 -6.52 -0.40 8.30
N ARG A 19 -5.71 -0.39 7.24
CA ARG A 19 -4.32 -0.86 7.30
C ARG A 19 -3.55 -0.05 8.35
N THR A 20 -2.42 -0.58 8.79
CA THR A 20 -1.52 0.14 9.70
C THR A 20 -1.04 1.46 9.07
N GLU A 21 -0.76 2.47 9.90
CA GLU A 21 -0.18 3.74 9.43
C GLU A 21 1.10 3.51 8.62
N ALA A 22 1.94 2.55 9.07
CA ALA A 22 3.15 2.15 8.38
C ALA A 22 2.90 1.70 6.93
N TYR A 23 1.78 1.04 6.63
CA TYR A 23 1.41 0.67 5.27
C TYR A 23 1.13 1.93 4.41
N TYR A 24 0.37 2.90 4.94
CA TYR A 24 0.03 4.11 4.19
C TYR A 24 1.28 4.97 3.95
N THR A 25 2.18 5.08 4.93
CA THR A 25 3.45 5.81 4.79
C THR A 25 4.35 5.16 3.73
N LYS A 26 4.57 3.84 3.80
CA LYS A 26 5.37 3.12 2.81
C LYS A 26 4.80 3.25 1.39
N THR A 27 3.51 3.00 1.24
CA THR A 27 2.83 3.07 -0.06
C THR A 27 2.87 4.50 -0.63
N SER A 28 2.61 5.51 0.20
CA SER A 28 2.63 6.92 -0.24
C SER A 28 4.03 7.39 -0.62
N ASN A 29 5.08 6.94 0.08
CA ASN A 29 6.46 7.25 -0.26
C ASN A 29 6.86 6.68 -1.62
N VAL A 30 6.55 5.40 -1.87
CA VAL A 30 6.79 4.76 -3.17
C VAL A 30 6.07 5.52 -4.29
N ILE A 31 4.79 5.86 -4.08
CA ILE A 31 4.00 6.61 -5.05
C ILE A 31 4.64 7.98 -5.32
N ARG A 32 5.02 8.74 -4.29
CA ARG A 32 5.63 10.08 -4.45
C ARG A 32 6.93 10.03 -5.23
N ILE A 33 7.80 9.07 -4.94
CA ILE A 33 9.09 8.91 -5.64
C ILE A 33 8.86 8.60 -7.13
N LEU A 34 7.90 7.73 -7.44
CA LEU A 34 7.66 7.30 -8.82
C LEU A 34 6.78 8.26 -9.62
N ARG A 35 5.96 9.10 -8.97
CA ARG A 35 4.98 9.98 -9.65
C ARG A 35 5.61 10.94 -10.64
N GLY A 36 6.82 11.42 -10.35
CA GLY A 36 7.55 12.33 -11.23
C GLY A 36 8.26 11.64 -12.41
N ARG A 37 8.33 10.31 -12.41
CA ARG A 37 9.17 9.53 -13.35
C ARG A 37 8.41 8.44 -14.11
N SER A 38 7.21 8.08 -13.66
CA SER A 38 6.50 6.91 -14.15
C SER A 38 4.99 7.12 -14.19
N SER A 39 4.34 6.45 -15.15
CA SER A 39 2.88 6.48 -15.26
C SER A 39 2.22 5.67 -14.14
N LEU A 40 0.96 5.99 -13.83
CA LEU A 40 0.18 5.26 -12.82
C LEU A 40 0.10 3.74 -13.11
N ARG A 41 0.16 3.34 -14.38
CA ARG A 41 0.20 1.92 -14.77
C ARG A 41 1.48 1.25 -14.27
N ILE A 42 2.64 1.85 -14.56
CA ILE A 42 3.94 1.35 -14.11
C ILE A 42 4.01 1.33 -12.58
N ILE A 43 3.53 2.39 -11.92
CA ILE A 43 3.50 2.47 -10.45
C ILE A 43 2.64 1.33 -9.87
N SER A 44 1.46 1.07 -10.44
CA SER A 44 0.60 -0.02 -9.97
C SER A 44 1.24 -1.40 -10.13
N GLN A 45 1.95 -1.64 -11.24
CA GLN A 45 2.70 -2.88 -11.45
C GLN A 45 3.86 -3.01 -10.46
N HIS A 46 4.59 -1.93 -10.21
CA HIS A 46 5.68 -1.91 -9.25
C HIS A 46 5.18 -2.22 -7.83
N LEU A 47 4.10 -1.56 -7.38
CA LEU A 47 3.47 -1.83 -6.09
C LEU A 47 3.05 -3.31 -5.97
N ASN A 48 2.39 -3.86 -7.00
CA ASN A 48 1.99 -5.27 -7.01
C ASN A 48 3.20 -6.22 -6.96
N SER A 49 4.28 -5.91 -7.70
CA SER A 49 5.51 -6.73 -7.71
C SER A 49 6.21 -6.77 -6.35
N GLN A 50 6.05 -5.72 -5.55
CA GLN A 50 6.55 -5.65 -4.18
C GLN A 50 5.58 -6.23 -3.14
N GLY A 51 4.46 -6.81 -3.57
CA GLY A 51 3.45 -7.38 -2.70
C GLY A 51 2.53 -6.36 -2.02
N PHE A 52 2.56 -5.09 -2.43
CA PHE A 52 1.59 -4.10 -1.94
C PHE A 52 0.23 -4.35 -2.57
N THR A 53 -0.80 -4.37 -1.72
CA THR A 53 -2.21 -4.46 -2.10
C THR A 53 -2.95 -3.24 -1.61
N THR A 54 -4.08 -2.89 -2.20
CA THR A 54 -4.98 -1.83 -1.71
C THR A 54 -5.38 -2.05 -0.25
N PRO A 55 -5.94 -1.04 0.45
CA PRO A 55 -6.44 -1.20 1.81
C PRO A 55 -7.43 -2.37 1.96
N THR A 56 -8.22 -2.63 0.92
CA THR A 56 -9.17 -3.74 0.81
C THR A 56 -8.54 -5.09 0.45
N GLY A 57 -7.21 -5.18 0.32
CA GLY A 57 -6.48 -6.41 0.00
C GLY A 57 -6.49 -6.79 -1.48
N LEU A 58 -6.90 -5.90 -2.38
CA LEU A 58 -6.96 -6.18 -3.81
C LEU A 58 -5.69 -5.67 -4.53
N PRO A 59 -5.34 -6.20 -5.71
CA PRO A 59 -4.22 -5.67 -6.48
C PRO A 59 -4.46 -4.21 -6.90
N PHE A 60 -3.38 -3.43 -6.96
CA PHE A 60 -3.40 -2.09 -7.52
C PHE A 60 -3.61 -2.15 -9.03
N THR A 61 -4.68 -1.54 -9.50
CA THR A 61 -4.87 -1.20 -10.91
C THR A 61 -4.65 0.30 -11.09
N ARG A 62 -4.49 0.77 -12.33
CA ARG A 62 -4.37 2.21 -12.63
C ARG A 62 -5.47 3.03 -11.94
N ASP A 63 -6.73 2.60 -12.07
CA ASP A 63 -7.87 3.35 -11.55
C ASP A 63 -7.97 3.26 -10.01
N ARG A 64 -7.62 2.10 -9.43
CA ARG A 64 -7.55 1.96 -7.97
C ARG A 64 -6.44 2.81 -7.37
N LEU A 65 -5.29 2.89 -8.03
CA LEU A 65 -4.19 3.75 -7.64
C LEU A 65 -4.58 5.23 -7.71
N ALA A 66 -5.26 5.65 -8.80
CA ALA A 66 -5.77 7.01 -8.92
C ALA A 66 -6.75 7.36 -7.80
N ARG A 67 -7.70 6.46 -7.48
CA ARG A 67 -8.63 6.63 -6.35
C ARG A 67 -7.90 6.68 -5.01
N TYR A 68 -6.92 5.81 -4.80
CA TYR A 68 -6.09 5.78 -3.59
C TYR A 68 -5.34 7.10 -3.39
N ILE A 69 -4.73 7.64 -4.46
CA ILE A 69 -4.03 8.92 -4.40
C ILE A 69 -4.99 10.06 -4.07
N LYS A 70 -6.15 10.10 -4.72
CA LYS A 70 -7.18 11.12 -4.45
C LYS A 70 -7.68 11.05 -3.00
N SER A 71 -7.91 9.84 -2.49
CA SER A 71 -8.41 9.61 -1.13
C SER A 71 -7.39 9.99 -0.06
N ASN A 72 -6.10 9.75 -0.31
CA ASN A 72 -5.01 10.00 0.65
C ASN A 72 -4.30 11.35 0.44
N LYS A 73 -4.79 12.19 -0.48
CA LYS A 73 -4.22 13.51 -0.82
C LYS A 73 -2.70 13.46 -1.10
N ILE A 74 -2.27 12.47 -1.88
CA ILE A 74 -0.87 12.24 -2.27
C ILE A 74 -0.51 13.06 -3.52
#